data_AF-A0A534YQR3-F1
#
_entry.id   AF-A0A534YQR3-F1
#
_cell.length_a   1.000
_cell.length_b   1.000
_cell.length_c   1.000
_cell.angle_alpha   90.00
_cell.angle_beta   90.00
_cell.angle_gamma   90.00
#
_symmetry.space_group_name_H-M   'P 1'
#
loop_
_entity.id
_entity.type
_entity.pdbx_description
1 polymer ?
#
loop_
_entity_poly.entity_id
_entity_poly.type
_entity_poly.pdbx_seq_one_letter_code
_entity_poly.pdbx_strand_id
1 'polypeptide(L)'
;MSRREMMIRGAAVAGGLALLRARAARGADVPGVERPRKGTAAETGTPSGEQTAAPPGEPGRDYTPVVVPDGTTLPWKALNGVKVYHLVAERVRREFAPGFVVECWGYNGQTPGPLIEAVEGDRVRIYVTNRLPEPTSVHWHGITLPNGMDGVSGLNQRAIPPGKTFKYEFTLRQSGTFMYHPHFDEMVQIGMGMQGVFVMHPRGAGAPRVDRDFAIMLNEWTIKPGTNKSDTTEPSDFNVLTFNSKVFPGTGPLVAKLGQRVRIRLANLSALDHHPIHLHGYQFRIAATDGGRIAEQGQWPETTVVVPVGSTRDIEFVADQPGDWALHCHMTHHTMNQMGHRVPIMLGVNTDDLDAKVRQLLPDYMTMGSTGMGEMAQMGMAVPRNSIPMVGGKGPFGPIDMGGMFTVLKVRDGITSFDDPGWYEHPVGTVAELAKADELRADGIRVPTSTTRTGGTR
;
A
#
# COMPACT_ATOMS: atom_id res chain seq x y z
N MET A 1 -12.09 40.44 23.17
CA MET A 1 -11.97 40.90 24.59
C MET A 1 -12.82 39.97 25.44
N SER A 2 -12.45 39.45 26.61
CA SER A 2 -11.21 39.44 27.39
C SER A 2 -11.34 38.37 28.50
N ARG A 3 -10.24 37.71 28.85
CA ARG A 3 -9.69 37.51 30.21
C ARG A 3 -10.60 37.47 31.45
N ARG A 4 -11.76 36.82 31.42
CA ARG A 4 -12.53 36.54 32.66
C ARG A 4 -13.18 35.18 32.58
N GLU A 5 -12.49 34.18 33.13
CA GLU A 5 -13.04 33.16 34.05
C GLU A 5 -11.97 32.12 34.39
N MET A 6 -10.90 32.60 35.04
CA MET A 6 -9.99 31.74 35.78
C MET A 6 -10.04 32.14 37.25
N MET A 7 -10.54 31.20 38.06
CA MET A 7 -10.32 31.01 39.50
C MET A 7 -10.68 32.16 40.46
N ILE A 8 -11.53 31.84 41.44
CA ILE A 8 -11.18 31.77 42.87
C ILE A 8 -12.46 31.45 43.66
N ARG A 9 -12.44 30.33 44.39
CA ARG A 9 -12.74 30.28 45.83
C ARG A 9 -12.36 28.90 46.36
N GLY A 10 -11.13 28.82 46.87
CA GLY A 10 -10.72 27.80 47.81
C GLY A 10 -10.87 28.28 49.25
N ALA A 11 -11.04 27.33 50.16
CA ALA A 11 -10.52 27.26 51.53
C ALA A 11 -10.92 25.85 52.05
N ALA A 12 -10.01 24.88 52.15
CA ALA A 12 -9.13 24.58 53.30
C ALA A 12 -9.96 24.13 54.54
N VAL A 13 -9.72 23.00 55.22
CA VAL A 13 -8.48 22.60 55.91
C VAL A 13 -8.51 21.10 56.31
N ALA A 14 -7.34 20.46 56.15
CA ALA A 14 -6.66 19.38 56.90
C ALA A 14 -7.36 18.17 57.54
N GLY A 15 -6.69 17.01 57.38
CA GLY A 15 -6.35 16.14 58.52
C GLY A 15 -6.79 14.68 58.40
N GLY A 16 -5.86 13.78 58.08
CA GLY A 16 -6.11 12.33 58.24
C GLY A 16 -5.11 11.44 57.51
N LEU A 17 -3.99 11.10 58.18
CA LEU A 17 -3.17 9.96 57.78
C LEU A 17 -3.99 8.67 57.94
N ALA A 18 -4.24 7.95 56.86
CA ALA A 18 -4.70 6.56 56.89
C ALA A 18 -3.75 5.70 56.05
N LEU A 19 -3.01 4.83 56.74
CA LEU A 19 -2.16 3.77 56.18
C LEU A 19 -3.03 2.76 55.40
N LEU A 20 -3.06 2.86 54.08
CA LEU A 20 -3.59 1.79 53.22
C LEU A 20 -2.47 0.80 52.90
N ARG A 21 -2.45 -0.33 53.62
CA ARG A 21 -1.69 -1.52 53.22
C ARG A 21 -2.27 -2.05 51.90
N ALA A 22 -1.50 -1.96 50.83
CA ALA A 22 -1.80 -2.69 49.60
C ALA A 22 -1.70 -4.20 49.87
N ARG A 23 -2.85 -4.88 50.00
CA ARG A 23 -2.90 -6.34 49.85
C ARG A 23 -2.77 -6.64 48.35
N ALA A 24 -1.67 -7.27 47.97
CA ALA A 24 -1.56 -7.91 46.66
C ALA A 24 -2.68 -8.95 46.55
N ALA A 25 -3.62 -8.74 45.63
CA ALA A 25 -4.57 -9.76 45.25
C ALA A 25 -3.81 -10.86 44.50
N ARG A 26 -3.49 -11.95 45.19
CA ARG A 26 -3.15 -13.21 44.52
C ARG A 26 -4.45 -13.75 43.94
N GLY A 27 -4.52 -13.82 42.61
CA GLY A 27 -5.62 -14.52 41.93
C GLY A 27 -5.73 -15.94 42.49
N ALA A 28 -6.92 -16.32 42.93
CA ALA A 28 -7.20 -17.69 43.34
C ALA A 28 -7.34 -18.55 42.08
N ASP A 29 -6.67 -19.70 42.05
CA ASP A 29 -6.83 -20.71 41.02
C ASP A 29 -8.30 -21.20 41.02
N VAL A 30 -8.96 -21.14 39.86
CA VAL A 30 -10.32 -21.66 39.66
C VAL A 30 -10.23 -23.19 39.53
N PRO A 31 -10.90 -23.98 40.40
CA PRO A 31 -10.86 -25.43 40.32
C PRO A 31 -11.48 -25.94 39.01
N GLY A 32 -10.75 -26.75 38.23
CA GLY A 32 -11.25 -27.38 37.01
C GLY A 32 -10.69 -26.83 35.69
N VAL A 33 -9.86 -25.78 35.73
CA VAL A 33 -9.14 -25.29 34.55
C VAL A 33 -7.76 -25.95 34.52
N GLU A 34 -7.55 -26.91 33.61
CA GLU A 34 -6.20 -27.38 33.28
C GLU A 34 -5.34 -26.15 32.92
N ARG A 35 -4.16 -26.03 33.54
CA ARG A 35 -3.17 -25.03 33.13
C ARG A 35 -2.96 -25.14 31.62
N PRO A 36 -2.87 -24.03 30.87
CA PRO A 36 -2.62 -24.07 29.43
C PRO A 36 -1.43 -25.00 29.16
N ARG A 37 -1.64 -25.99 28.29
CA ARG A 37 -0.54 -26.83 27.80
C ARG A 37 0.55 -25.90 27.27
N LYS A 38 1.82 -26.20 27.57
CA LYS A 38 2.94 -25.51 26.93
C LYS A 38 2.92 -25.83 25.43
N GLY A 39 2.61 -24.82 24.62
CA GLY A 39 2.43 -24.84 23.16
C GLY A 39 1.00 -24.41 22.80
N THR A 40 0.73 -23.36 22.02
CA THR A 40 1.43 -22.80 20.85
C THR A 40 1.12 -21.30 20.72
N ALA A 41 1.78 -20.44 21.48
CA ALA A 41 2.13 -19.12 20.94
C ALA A 41 3.43 -19.33 20.19
N ALA A 42 3.54 -18.86 18.95
CA ALA A 42 4.77 -18.96 18.17
C ALA A 42 5.96 -18.54 19.05
N GLU A 43 6.94 -19.41 19.19
CA GLU A 43 8.21 -19.10 19.87
C GLU A 43 9.00 -18.10 19.02
N THR A 44 8.52 -16.86 18.89
CA THR A 44 9.21 -15.77 18.17
C THR A 44 9.86 -14.76 19.11
N GLY A 45 9.93 -15.06 20.41
CA GLY A 45 10.61 -14.23 21.39
C GLY A 45 11.62 -15.04 22.18
N THR A 46 12.85 -15.15 21.69
CA THR A 46 13.96 -15.52 22.59
C THR A 46 14.13 -14.40 23.63
N PRO A 47 14.26 -14.70 24.94
CA PRO A 47 14.53 -13.71 25.97
C PRO A 47 15.74 -12.84 25.62
N SER A 48 15.81 -11.64 26.20
CA SER A 48 16.82 -10.58 25.96
C SER A 48 18.26 -10.90 26.36
N GLY A 49 18.69 -12.17 26.27
CA GLY A 49 20.11 -12.51 26.28
C GLY A 49 20.81 -11.94 25.04
N GLU A 50 22.09 -11.62 25.15
CA GLU A 50 22.93 -11.26 24.01
C GLU A 50 22.98 -12.42 23.02
N GLN A 51 22.02 -12.48 22.08
CA GLN A 51 22.16 -13.29 20.88
C GLN A 51 23.39 -12.76 20.14
N THR A 52 24.39 -13.62 19.98
CA THR A 52 25.55 -13.36 19.13
C THR A 52 25.04 -13.09 17.71
N ALA A 53 25.41 -11.93 17.17
CA ALA A 53 24.99 -11.54 15.83
C ALA A 53 25.45 -12.58 14.81
N ALA A 54 24.52 -13.06 13.98
CA ALA A 54 24.85 -13.95 12.88
C ALA A 54 25.54 -13.15 11.76
N PRO A 55 26.33 -13.81 10.88
CA PRO A 55 26.84 -13.17 9.67
C PRO A 55 25.68 -12.55 8.86
N PRO A 56 25.86 -11.32 8.31
CA PRO A 56 24.84 -10.66 7.52
C PRO A 56 24.34 -11.53 6.36
N GLY A 57 23.03 -11.66 6.24
CA GLY A 57 22.42 -12.39 5.14
C GLY A 57 22.59 -11.69 3.79
N GLU A 58 22.86 -12.48 2.76
CA GLU A 58 23.12 -12.04 1.39
C GLU A 58 21.96 -12.35 0.43
N PRO A 59 21.57 -11.39 -0.43
CA PRO A 59 20.54 -11.59 -1.45
C PRO A 59 20.96 -12.69 -2.44
N GLY A 60 20.01 -13.52 -2.86
CA GLY A 60 20.23 -14.63 -3.81
C GLY A 60 20.83 -15.87 -3.16
N ARG A 61 21.72 -15.72 -2.18
CA ARG A 61 22.26 -16.83 -1.38
C ARG A 61 21.28 -17.25 -0.28
N ASP A 62 20.99 -16.33 0.64
CA ASP A 62 20.27 -16.64 1.87
C ASP A 62 18.75 -16.39 1.75
N TYR A 63 18.34 -15.52 0.81
CA TYR A 63 16.94 -15.19 0.56
C TYR A 63 16.68 -14.82 -0.91
N THR A 64 15.42 -14.89 -1.34
CA THR A 64 15.00 -14.35 -2.64
C THR A 64 14.83 -12.83 -2.51
N PRO A 65 15.59 -12.02 -3.26
CA PRO A 65 15.47 -10.56 -3.19
C PRO A 65 14.06 -10.12 -3.56
N VAL A 66 13.50 -9.26 -2.72
CA VAL A 66 12.18 -8.68 -2.96
C VAL A 66 12.29 -7.62 -4.05
N VAL A 67 11.30 -7.60 -4.93
CA VAL A 67 11.20 -6.59 -5.97
C VAL A 67 10.10 -5.60 -5.65
N VAL A 68 10.47 -4.34 -5.73
CA VAL A 68 9.58 -3.21 -5.46
C VAL A 68 9.28 -2.56 -6.80
N PRO A 69 8.12 -2.84 -7.42
CA PRO A 69 7.73 -2.15 -8.65
C PRO A 69 7.83 -0.64 -8.45
N ASP A 70 8.47 0.02 -9.42
CA ASP A 70 8.71 1.47 -9.41
C ASP A 70 9.59 1.99 -8.25
N GLY A 71 10.16 1.11 -7.41
CA GLY A 71 10.96 1.47 -6.24
C GLY A 71 12.40 0.97 -6.29
N THR A 72 13.06 1.02 -5.14
CA THR A 72 14.45 0.56 -4.97
C THR A 72 14.61 -0.13 -3.61
N THR A 73 15.64 -0.94 -3.48
CA THR A 73 16.10 -1.51 -2.20
C THR A 73 17.25 -0.68 -1.67
N LEU A 74 17.25 -0.40 -0.37
CA LEU A 74 18.27 0.43 0.28
C LEU A 74 19.60 -0.32 0.28
N PRO A 75 20.66 0.24 -0.33
CA PRO A 75 21.96 -0.42 -0.35
C PRO A 75 22.56 -0.47 1.05
N TRP A 76 23.37 -1.49 1.29
CA TRP A 76 24.02 -1.72 2.56
C TRP A 76 25.46 -2.17 2.40
N LYS A 77 26.23 -2.08 3.48
CA LYS A 77 27.61 -2.57 3.57
C LYS A 77 27.76 -3.45 4.79
N ALA A 78 28.47 -4.57 4.65
CA ALA A 78 28.92 -5.35 5.80
C ALA A 78 30.12 -4.64 6.44
N LEU A 79 30.05 -4.32 7.73
CA LEU A 79 31.18 -3.79 8.50
C LEU A 79 31.24 -4.49 9.85
N ASN A 80 32.28 -5.28 10.10
CA ASN A 80 32.51 -6.02 11.35
C ASN A 80 31.29 -6.85 11.79
N GLY A 81 30.69 -7.59 10.85
CA GLY A 81 29.50 -8.41 11.13
C GLY A 81 28.18 -7.62 11.26
N VAL A 82 28.19 -6.32 11.00
CA VAL A 82 27.00 -5.45 11.05
C VAL A 82 26.57 -5.07 9.63
N LYS A 83 25.27 -5.16 9.37
CA LYS A 83 24.63 -4.68 8.15
C LYS A 83 24.35 -3.17 8.27
N VAL A 84 25.14 -2.35 7.59
CA VAL A 84 25.10 -0.89 7.73
C VAL A 84 24.31 -0.25 6.58
N TYR A 85 23.32 0.55 6.95
CA TYR A 85 22.44 1.31 6.05
C TYR A 85 22.57 2.82 6.28
N HIS A 86 22.23 3.60 5.26
CA HIS A 86 22.08 5.05 5.36
C HIS A 86 20.76 5.50 4.74
N LEU A 87 19.83 5.86 5.61
CA LEU A 87 18.52 6.39 5.26
C LEU A 87 18.55 7.92 5.36
N VAL A 88 18.01 8.61 4.36
CA VAL A 88 18.04 10.08 4.30
C VAL A 88 16.62 10.60 4.13
N ALA A 89 16.06 11.22 5.17
CA ALA A 89 14.76 11.87 5.08
C ALA A 89 14.90 13.21 4.33
N GLU A 90 14.18 13.38 3.23
CA GLU A 90 14.30 14.57 2.39
C GLU A 90 13.03 14.87 1.58
N ARG A 91 12.96 16.10 1.03
CA ARG A 91 11.92 16.46 0.05
C ARG A 91 12.23 15.77 -1.27
N VAL A 92 11.20 15.21 -1.91
CA VAL A 92 11.32 14.45 -3.16
C VAL A 92 10.29 14.95 -4.17
N ARG A 93 10.60 14.84 -5.47
CA ARG A 93 9.63 15.03 -6.55
C ARG A 93 9.42 13.68 -7.22
N ARG A 94 8.17 13.23 -7.30
CA ARG A 94 7.82 11.90 -7.80
C ARG A 94 6.74 12.01 -8.86
N GLU A 95 6.95 11.39 -10.01
CA GLU A 95 5.93 11.28 -11.04
C GLU A 95 5.04 10.06 -10.74
N PHE A 96 3.79 10.30 -10.35
CA PHE A 96 2.84 9.25 -9.98
C PHE A 96 2.31 8.52 -11.23
N ALA A 97 2.09 9.29 -12.30
CA ALA A 97 1.74 8.82 -13.64
C ALA A 97 2.26 9.85 -14.67
N PRO A 98 2.40 9.50 -15.96
CA PRO A 98 2.92 10.41 -16.98
C PRO A 98 2.26 11.79 -16.95
N GLY A 99 3.05 12.84 -16.72
CA GLY A 99 2.58 14.23 -16.65
C GLY A 99 2.00 14.66 -15.30
N PHE A 100 1.94 13.78 -14.29
CA PHE A 100 1.48 14.07 -12.94
C PHE A 100 2.59 13.89 -11.91
N VAL A 101 3.21 15.00 -11.55
CA VAL A 101 4.36 15.08 -10.66
C VAL A 101 3.94 15.70 -9.32
N VAL A 102 4.28 15.02 -8.24
CA VAL A 102 3.93 15.39 -6.88
C VAL A 102 5.21 15.74 -6.10
N GLU A 103 5.15 16.83 -5.34
CA GLU A 103 6.10 17.19 -4.30
C GLU A 103 5.75 16.42 -3.03
N CYS A 104 6.60 15.48 -2.67
CA CYS A 104 6.45 14.59 -1.53
C CYS A 104 7.61 14.77 -0.57
N TRP A 105 7.50 14.17 0.61
CA TRP A 105 8.63 13.90 1.49
C TRP A 105 8.86 12.39 1.49
N GLY A 106 10.11 11.98 1.56
CA GLY A 106 10.46 10.57 1.41
C GLY A 106 11.84 10.28 1.95
N TYR A 107 12.37 9.13 1.52
CA TYR A 107 13.69 8.68 1.90
C TYR A 107 14.54 8.38 0.67
N ASN A 108 15.79 8.82 0.69
CA ASN A 108 16.78 8.55 -0.37
C ASN A 108 16.27 8.88 -1.78
N GLY A 109 15.65 10.05 -1.93
CA GLY A 109 15.15 10.55 -3.21
C GLY A 109 13.83 9.96 -3.72
N GLN A 110 13.13 9.13 -2.95
CA GLN A 110 11.85 8.53 -3.36
C GLN A 110 10.79 8.43 -2.25
N THR A 111 9.54 8.26 -2.67
CA THR A 111 8.42 7.79 -1.86
C THR A 111 7.74 6.63 -2.61
N PRO A 112 7.36 5.52 -1.94
CA PRO A 112 7.80 5.16 -0.60
C PRO A 112 9.33 5.11 -0.52
N GLY A 113 9.86 5.22 0.67
CA GLY A 113 11.28 5.04 0.92
C GLY A 113 11.77 3.67 0.43
N PRO A 114 13.09 3.53 0.21
CA PRO A 114 13.65 2.30 -0.33
C PRO A 114 13.39 1.12 0.62
N LEU A 115 13.06 -0.04 0.06
CA LEU A 115 12.88 -1.27 0.83
C LEU A 115 14.15 -1.57 1.63
N ILE A 116 14.01 -1.87 2.92
CA ILE A 116 15.12 -2.38 3.73
C ILE A 116 14.97 -3.89 3.84
N GLU A 117 16.00 -4.64 3.44
CA GLU A 117 15.99 -6.11 3.50
C GLU A 117 17.08 -6.64 4.40
N ALA A 118 16.72 -7.43 5.41
CA ALA A 118 17.66 -8.11 6.28
C ALA A 118 17.24 -9.57 6.52
N VAL A 119 18.12 -10.34 7.13
CA VAL A 119 17.79 -11.70 7.59
C VAL A 119 17.65 -11.69 9.10
N GLU A 120 16.71 -12.47 9.63
CA GLU A 120 16.57 -12.74 11.06
C GLU A 120 17.95 -13.07 11.69
N GLY A 121 18.26 -12.50 12.84
CA GLY A 121 19.56 -12.61 13.49
C GLY A 121 20.64 -11.64 13.00
N ASP A 122 20.42 -10.90 11.90
CA ASP A 122 21.35 -9.84 11.47
C ASP A 122 21.43 -8.75 12.55
N ARG A 123 22.66 -8.27 12.82
CA ARG A 123 22.87 -6.99 13.49
C ARG A 123 22.78 -5.88 12.46
N VAL A 124 21.82 -4.97 12.62
CA VAL A 124 21.67 -3.82 11.72
C VAL A 124 22.15 -2.54 12.39
N ARG A 125 22.74 -1.65 11.60
CA ARG A 125 23.03 -0.27 11.97
C ARG A 125 22.47 0.64 10.88
N ILE A 126 21.53 1.50 11.24
CA ILE A 126 20.88 2.40 10.31
C ILE A 126 21.18 3.84 10.74
N TYR A 127 21.93 4.54 9.90
CA TYR A 127 22.10 5.98 10.05
C TYR A 127 20.93 6.69 9.38
N VAL A 128 20.26 7.57 10.12
CA VAL A 128 19.15 8.37 9.59
C VAL A 128 19.56 9.82 9.57
N THR A 129 19.77 10.39 8.38
CA THR A 129 20.07 11.82 8.20
C THR A 129 18.79 12.57 7.88
N ASN A 130 18.53 13.65 8.62
CA ASN A 130 17.41 14.53 8.36
C ASN A 130 17.82 15.71 7.45
N ARG A 131 17.25 15.81 6.26
CA ARG A 131 17.37 16.97 5.34
C ARG A 131 16.05 17.72 5.15
N LEU A 132 15.04 17.42 5.96
CA LEU A 132 13.78 18.14 6.00
C LEU A 132 13.97 19.52 6.65
N PRO A 133 13.04 20.47 6.41
CA PRO A 133 13.06 21.77 7.08
C PRO A 133 12.75 21.71 8.58
N GLU A 134 12.29 20.56 9.08
CA GLU A 134 11.85 20.37 10.45
C GLU A 134 12.43 19.09 11.07
N PRO A 135 12.33 18.89 12.39
CA PRO A 135 12.74 17.65 13.02
C PRO A 135 11.97 16.43 12.47
N THR A 136 12.55 15.25 12.61
CA THR A 136 11.92 13.98 12.22
C THR A 136 12.33 12.90 13.21
N SER A 137 11.71 11.73 13.13
CA SER A 137 12.28 10.49 13.63
C SER A 137 11.99 9.35 12.64
N VAL A 138 12.37 8.12 13.00
CA VAL A 138 11.95 6.91 12.28
C VAL A 138 11.58 5.86 13.32
N HIS A 139 10.33 5.43 13.29
CA HIS A 139 9.82 4.26 13.99
C HIS A 139 9.85 3.04 13.08
N TRP A 140 10.15 1.88 13.69
CA TRP A 140 10.33 0.60 13.01
C TRP A 140 9.11 -0.29 13.29
N HIS A 141 8.03 -0.02 12.56
CA HIS A 141 6.70 -0.57 12.80
C HIS A 141 6.68 -2.10 12.80
N GLY A 142 6.30 -2.68 13.95
CA GLY A 142 6.19 -4.13 14.16
C GLY A 142 7.52 -4.84 14.45
N ILE A 143 8.64 -4.12 14.55
CA ILE A 143 9.96 -4.69 14.85
C ILE A 143 10.20 -4.72 16.36
N THR A 144 10.64 -5.87 16.88
CA THR A 144 11.00 -6.03 18.29
C THR A 144 12.43 -5.57 18.50
N LEU A 145 12.59 -4.45 19.21
CA LEU A 145 13.86 -3.74 19.36
C LEU A 145 14.06 -3.21 20.78
N PRO A 146 15.28 -2.80 21.17
CA PRO A 146 15.51 -2.12 22.43
C PRO A 146 14.70 -0.82 22.50
N ASN A 147 14.04 -0.56 23.63
CA ASN A 147 13.11 0.56 23.79
C ASN A 147 13.66 1.92 23.33
N GLY A 148 14.94 2.23 23.59
CA GLY A 148 15.57 3.50 23.16
C GLY A 148 15.85 3.63 21.65
N MET A 149 15.58 2.59 20.86
CA MET A 149 15.75 2.58 19.40
C MET A 149 14.40 2.67 18.65
N ASP A 150 13.30 2.89 19.38
CA ASP A 150 11.94 2.75 18.84
C ASP A 150 11.48 3.90 17.95
N GLY A 151 12.09 5.08 18.02
CA GLY A 151 11.76 6.15 17.07
C GLY A 151 10.70 7.15 17.50
N VAL A 152 10.02 6.98 18.64
CA VAL A 152 9.02 7.95 19.10
C VAL A 152 9.70 9.17 19.72
N SER A 153 9.57 10.32 19.06
CA SER A 153 10.18 11.57 19.51
C SER A 153 9.52 12.08 20.80
N GLY A 154 10.33 12.39 21.81
CA GLY A 154 9.86 12.84 23.13
C GLY A 154 9.53 11.71 24.11
N LEU A 155 9.32 10.48 23.64
CA LEU A 155 9.07 9.31 24.49
C LEU A 155 10.34 8.45 24.65
N ASN A 156 10.78 7.84 23.55
CA ASN A 156 11.90 6.89 23.56
C ASN A 156 13.23 7.53 23.16
N GLN A 157 13.16 8.63 22.40
CA GLN A 157 14.33 9.36 21.94
C GLN A 157 14.03 10.85 21.73
N ARG A 158 15.08 11.64 21.50
CA ARG A 158 14.93 13.00 20.96
C ARG A 158 14.59 12.94 19.47
N ALA A 159 13.90 13.97 18.96
CA ALA A 159 13.77 14.16 17.52
C ALA A 159 15.14 14.39 16.87
N ILE A 160 15.29 13.98 15.61
CA ILE A 160 16.46 14.23 14.77
C ILE A 160 16.34 15.64 14.20
N PRO A 161 17.15 16.63 14.64
CA PRO A 161 17.03 17.98 14.12
C PRO A 161 17.44 18.07 12.64
N PRO A 162 16.99 19.11 11.90
CA PRO A 162 17.46 19.37 10.54
C PRO A 162 18.99 19.36 10.42
N GLY A 163 19.49 18.69 9.38
CA GLY A 163 20.92 18.54 9.10
C GLY A 163 21.67 17.58 10.04
N LYS A 164 21.00 16.92 10.99
CA LYS A 164 21.62 15.98 11.92
C LYS A 164 21.36 14.54 11.51
N THR A 165 22.19 13.65 12.05
CA THR A 165 22.12 12.20 11.79
C THR A 165 22.02 11.45 13.10
N PHE A 166 21.05 10.55 13.21
CA PHE A 166 20.93 9.62 14.34
C PHE A 166 21.37 8.22 13.93
N LYS A 167 21.76 7.41 14.92
CA LYS A 167 22.14 6.02 14.76
C LYS A 167 21.13 5.12 15.45
N TYR A 168 20.52 4.22 14.69
CA TYR A 168 19.74 3.09 15.19
C TYR A 168 20.58 1.83 15.06
N GLU A 169 20.71 1.03 16.11
CA GLU A 169 21.51 -0.18 16.06
C GLU A 169 20.96 -1.27 16.99
N PHE A 170 20.56 -2.39 16.40
CA PHE A 170 19.94 -3.50 17.11
C PHE A 170 20.05 -4.81 16.32
N THR A 171 19.82 -5.93 17.00
CA THR A 171 19.79 -7.27 16.37
C THR A 171 18.35 -7.63 16.06
N LEU A 172 18.09 -8.11 14.85
CA LEU A 172 16.77 -8.54 14.40
C LEU A 172 16.46 -9.92 14.97
N ARG A 173 15.30 -10.10 15.59
CA ARG A 173 14.95 -11.34 16.32
C ARG A 173 13.72 -12.05 15.77
N GLN A 174 13.15 -11.50 14.70
CA GLN A 174 11.96 -12.02 14.03
C GLN A 174 12.13 -11.95 12.52
N SER A 175 11.23 -12.60 11.80
CA SER A 175 11.08 -12.52 10.35
C SER A 175 9.63 -12.19 9.96
N GLY A 176 9.46 -11.59 8.79
CA GLY A 176 8.16 -11.09 8.32
C GLY A 176 8.28 -9.81 7.47
N THR A 177 7.12 -9.25 7.13
CA THR A 177 6.98 -7.97 6.44
C THR A 177 6.59 -6.89 7.44
N PHE A 178 7.40 -5.86 7.54
CA PHE A 178 7.26 -4.74 8.46
C PHE A 178 7.35 -3.42 7.71
N MET A 179 7.23 -2.31 8.43
CA MET A 179 7.26 -0.98 7.85
C MET A 179 8.17 -0.06 8.66
N TYR A 180 8.52 1.08 8.09
CA TYR A 180 9.16 2.16 8.82
C TYR A 180 8.57 3.50 8.37
N HIS A 181 8.41 4.41 9.32
CA HIS A 181 7.78 5.72 9.09
C HIS A 181 8.19 6.70 10.20
N PRO A 182 8.05 8.02 10.02
CA PRO A 182 8.34 8.96 11.08
C PRO A 182 7.32 8.84 12.21
N HIS A 183 7.76 9.22 13.41
CA HIS A 183 6.93 9.36 14.61
C HIS A 183 7.20 10.74 15.23
N PHE A 184 7.25 11.73 14.34
CA PHE A 184 7.30 13.17 14.56
C PHE A 184 6.45 13.80 13.46
N ASP A 185 5.53 14.69 13.84
CA ASP A 185 4.55 15.31 12.92
C ASP A 185 3.95 14.31 11.92
N GLU A 186 3.41 13.21 12.45
CA GLU A 186 2.97 12.06 11.64
C GLU A 186 1.95 12.45 10.58
N MET A 187 1.01 13.34 10.92
CA MET A 187 -0.01 13.81 9.98
C MET A 187 0.61 14.42 8.73
N VAL A 188 1.61 15.29 8.89
CA VAL A 188 2.27 15.93 7.75
C VAL A 188 3.26 14.97 7.10
N GLN A 189 4.15 14.34 7.87
CA GLN A 189 5.26 13.59 7.28
C GLN A 189 4.81 12.31 6.59
N ILE A 190 3.88 11.54 7.18
CA ILE A 190 3.28 10.36 6.55
C ILE A 190 2.36 10.80 5.39
N GLY A 191 1.53 11.83 5.60
CA GLY A 191 0.63 12.38 4.57
C GLY A 191 1.35 12.98 3.35
N MET A 192 2.62 13.35 3.52
CA MET A 192 3.53 13.76 2.44
C MET A 192 4.30 12.59 1.81
N GLY A 193 4.16 11.36 2.33
CA GLY A 193 4.71 10.15 1.71
C GLY A 193 5.87 9.47 2.45
N MET A 194 6.23 9.91 3.65
CA MET A 194 7.37 9.33 4.38
C MET A 194 7.02 8.00 5.02
N GLN A 195 7.21 6.94 4.27
CA GLN A 195 6.96 5.57 4.71
C GLN A 195 7.73 4.59 3.83
N GLY A 196 8.02 3.39 4.33
CA GLY A 196 8.64 2.35 3.53
C GLY A 196 8.47 0.97 4.16
N VAL A 197 8.85 -0.05 3.41
CA VAL A 197 8.73 -1.45 3.82
C VAL A 197 10.07 -1.94 4.37
N PHE A 198 10.03 -2.76 5.42
CA PHE A 198 11.18 -3.44 6.00
C PHE A 198 10.91 -4.95 5.98
N VAL A 199 11.62 -5.71 5.15
CA VAL A 199 11.47 -7.17 5.08
C VAL A 199 12.60 -7.84 5.85
N MET A 200 12.20 -8.68 6.81
CA MET A 200 13.08 -9.57 7.55
C MET A 200 12.88 -10.99 7.05
N HIS A 201 13.81 -11.50 6.27
CA HIS A 201 13.76 -12.87 5.75
C HIS A 201 14.08 -13.87 6.87
N PRO A 202 13.37 -15.02 6.94
CA PRO A 202 13.64 -16.04 7.95
C PRO A 202 15.04 -16.62 7.76
N ARG A 203 15.72 -16.95 8.87
CA ARG A 203 16.98 -17.69 8.81
C ARG A 203 16.68 -19.20 8.89
N GLY A 204 17.32 -19.98 8.01
CA GLY A 204 17.23 -21.44 8.02
C GLY A 204 16.17 -22.04 7.09
N ALA A 205 16.13 -23.36 7.02
CA ALA A 205 15.46 -24.14 5.97
C ALA A 205 13.93 -24.34 6.17
N GLY A 206 13.31 -23.68 7.16
CA GLY A 206 11.93 -23.99 7.57
C GLY A 206 10.82 -23.36 6.73
N ALA A 207 11.09 -22.27 6.02
CA ALA A 207 10.10 -21.61 5.17
C ALA A 207 10.35 -21.95 3.69
N PRO A 208 9.32 -22.39 2.94
CA PRO A 208 9.45 -22.58 1.49
C PRO A 208 9.91 -21.28 0.84
N ARG A 209 11.04 -21.37 0.12
CA ARG A 209 11.54 -20.24 -0.66
C ARG A 209 10.57 -19.96 -1.81
N VAL A 210 10.33 -18.68 -2.07
CA VAL A 210 9.54 -18.22 -3.21
C VAL A 210 10.49 -17.88 -4.36
N ASP A 211 10.05 -18.09 -5.59
CA ASP A 211 10.85 -17.78 -6.78
C ASP A 211 10.76 -16.29 -7.11
N ARG A 212 9.62 -15.68 -6.79
CA ARG A 212 9.39 -14.26 -6.96
C ARG A 212 8.74 -13.66 -5.72
N ASP A 213 9.32 -12.57 -5.23
CA ASP A 213 8.85 -11.87 -4.05
C ASP A 213 8.68 -10.39 -4.41
N PHE A 214 7.51 -9.84 -4.18
CA PHE A 214 7.16 -8.45 -4.50
C PHE A 214 6.75 -7.69 -3.23
N ALA A 215 7.05 -6.40 -3.15
CA ALA A 215 6.52 -5.52 -2.12
C ALA A 215 5.78 -4.33 -2.71
N ILE A 216 4.58 -4.10 -2.19
CA ILE A 216 3.69 -3.00 -2.56
C ILE A 216 3.26 -2.29 -1.28
N MET A 217 3.63 -1.02 -1.19
CA MET A 217 3.13 -0.07 -0.21
C MET A 217 1.85 0.57 -0.74
N LEU A 218 0.82 0.62 0.09
CA LEU A 218 -0.46 1.25 -0.20
C LEU A 218 -0.47 2.64 0.45
N ASN A 219 -0.84 3.67 -0.33
CA ASN A 219 -0.85 5.05 0.14
C ASN A 219 -2.05 5.83 -0.42
N GLU A 220 -2.53 6.75 0.40
CA GLU A 220 -3.59 7.72 0.12
C GLU A 220 -3.04 9.14 0.06
N TRP A 221 -3.60 9.94 -0.85
CA TRP A 221 -3.20 11.33 -1.06
C TRP A 221 -4.42 12.18 -1.36
N THR A 222 -4.40 13.43 -0.87
CA THR A 222 -5.39 14.45 -1.19
C THR A 222 -4.74 15.47 -2.10
N ILE A 223 -4.82 15.27 -3.42
CA ILE A 223 -4.15 16.12 -4.40
C ILE A 223 -5.20 16.73 -5.33
N LYS A 224 -5.52 17.99 -5.06
CA LYS A 224 -6.48 18.77 -5.86
C LYS A 224 -5.98 18.88 -7.31
N PRO A 225 -6.84 18.66 -8.34
CA PRO A 225 -6.45 18.83 -9.73
C PRO A 225 -5.77 20.19 -9.98
N GLY A 226 -4.73 20.22 -10.81
CA GLY A 226 -3.93 21.43 -11.05
C GLY A 226 -2.80 21.66 -10.07
N THR A 227 -2.79 20.95 -8.94
CA THR A 227 -1.79 21.11 -7.86
C THR A 227 -0.81 19.96 -7.84
N ASN A 228 0.25 20.08 -7.03
CA ASN A 228 1.32 19.08 -6.94
C ASN A 228 1.66 18.68 -5.50
N LYS A 229 0.81 18.99 -4.52
CA LYS A 229 1.04 18.69 -3.11
C LYS A 229 -0.16 18.01 -2.49
N SER A 230 0.11 17.08 -1.60
CA SER A 230 -0.91 16.50 -0.74
C SER A 230 -1.40 17.55 0.26
N ASP A 231 -2.71 17.70 0.39
CA ASP A 231 -3.34 18.50 1.43
C ASP A 231 -3.47 17.66 2.70
N THR A 232 -2.50 17.80 3.61
CA THR A 232 -2.45 17.05 4.86
C THR A 232 -3.42 17.60 5.93
N THR A 233 -4.20 18.64 5.61
CA THR A 233 -5.16 19.26 6.53
C THR A 233 -6.59 18.76 6.35
N GLU A 234 -6.88 18.10 5.23
CA GLU A 234 -8.18 17.48 4.91
C GLU A 234 -8.01 15.93 4.84
N PRO A 235 -7.81 15.25 5.99
CA PRO A 235 -7.39 13.84 6.04
C PRO A 235 -8.52 12.83 5.74
N SER A 236 -9.60 13.26 5.09
CA SER A 236 -10.75 12.40 4.76
C SER A 236 -11.21 12.53 3.31
N ASP A 237 -10.63 13.44 2.53
CA ASP A 237 -11.04 13.71 1.13
C ASP A 237 -9.98 13.17 0.14
N PHE A 238 -9.44 11.98 0.43
CA PHE A 238 -8.42 11.35 -0.42
C PHE A 238 -8.99 11.10 -1.81
N ASN A 239 -8.22 11.44 -2.83
CA ASN A 239 -8.64 11.36 -4.23
C ASN A 239 -7.59 10.76 -5.16
N VAL A 240 -6.40 10.44 -4.62
CA VAL A 240 -5.35 9.73 -5.34
C VAL A 240 -4.89 8.60 -4.44
N LEU A 241 -5.04 7.38 -4.92
CA LEU A 241 -4.69 6.17 -4.19
C LEU A 241 -3.71 5.35 -5.00
N THR A 242 -2.66 4.87 -4.35
CA THR A 242 -1.45 4.45 -5.05
C THR A 242 -0.92 3.10 -4.60
N PHE A 243 -0.26 2.42 -5.54
CA PHE A 243 0.71 1.37 -5.27
C PHE A 243 2.10 1.98 -5.41
N ASN A 244 2.92 1.92 -4.36
CA ASN A 244 4.28 2.48 -4.36
C ASN A 244 4.36 3.93 -4.87
N SER A 245 3.43 4.79 -4.43
CA SER A 245 3.31 6.19 -4.88
C SER A 245 3.22 6.34 -6.40
N LYS A 246 2.64 5.33 -7.06
CA LYS A 246 2.29 5.31 -8.48
C LYS A 246 0.81 5.00 -8.63
N VAL A 247 0.24 5.54 -9.68
CA VAL A 247 -1.19 5.43 -9.97
C VAL A 247 -1.35 4.97 -11.41
N PHE A 248 -2.25 4.03 -11.69
CA PHE A 248 -2.44 3.55 -13.05
C PHE A 248 -2.90 4.69 -13.98
N PRO A 249 -2.30 4.85 -15.19
CA PRO A 249 -1.48 3.90 -15.94
C PRO A 249 0.05 4.01 -15.73
N GLY A 250 0.49 4.71 -14.69
CA GLY A 250 1.90 4.86 -14.34
C GLY A 250 2.50 3.72 -13.51
N THR A 251 1.70 2.77 -13.04
CA THR A 251 2.16 1.61 -12.25
C THR A 251 2.91 0.61 -13.12
N GLY A 252 4.05 0.13 -12.65
CA GLY A 252 4.79 -0.96 -13.30
C GLY A 252 4.09 -2.32 -13.09
N PRO A 253 4.15 -3.24 -14.06
CA PRO A 253 3.57 -4.57 -13.93
C PRO A 253 4.37 -5.46 -12.97
N LEU A 254 3.72 -6.49 -12.44
CA LEU A 254 4.38 -7.60 -11.74
C LEU A 254 4.67 -8.70 -12.76
N VAL A 255 5.95 -8.97 -13.06
CA VAL A 255 6.32 -9.98 -14.07
C VAL A 255 6.81 -11.27 -13.40
N ALA A 256 6.17 -12.39 -13.72
CA ALA A 256 6.53 -13.72 -13.23
C ALA A 256 6.63 -14.74 -14.38
N LYS A 257 7.49 -15.75 -14.22
CA LYS A 257 7.55 -16.89 -15.13
C LYS A 257 6.49 -17.91 -14.76
N LEU A 258 5.95 -18.59 -15.78
CA LEU A 258 5.02 -19.69 -15.59
C LEU A 258 5.61 -20.76 -14.64
N GLY A 259 4.82 -21.18 -13.65
CA GLY A 259 5.19 -22.17 -12.63
C GLY A 259 5.94 -21.62 -11.42
N GLN A 260 6.30 -20.34 -11.38
CA GLN A 260 6.98 -19.74 -10.23
C GLN A 260 6.06 -19.64 -9.01
N ARG A 261 6.58 -19.94 -7.82
CA ARG A 261 5.95 -19.56 -6.56
C ARG A 261 6.16 -18.06 -6.33
N VAL A 262 5.05 -17.33 -6.29
CA VAL A 262 5.04 -15.87 -6.13
C VAL A 262 4.54 -15.50 -4.74
N ARG A 263 5.20 -14.53 -4.12
CA ARG A 263 4.73 -13.80 -2.94
C ARG A 263 4.52 -12.34 -3.30
N ILE A 264 3.39 -11.78 -2.86
CA ILE A 264 3.14 -10.33 -2.89
C ILE A 264 2.94 -9.88 -1.44
N ARG A 265 3.81 -8.97 -0.99
CA ARG A 265 3.80 -8.34 0.33
C ARG A 265 3.09 -7.01 0.23
N LEU A 266 1.98 -6.89 0.92
CA LEU A 266 1.16 -5.69 0.96
C LEU A 266 1.35 -5.01 2.31
N ALA A 267 1.66 -3.72 2.28
CA ALA A 267 1.90 -2.91 3.47
C ALA A 267 1.03 -1.65 3.41
N ASN A 268 0.28 -1.36 4.47
CA ASN A 268 -0.64 -0.23 4.49
C ASN A 268 -0.35 0.72 5.66
N LEU A 269 0.07 1.95 5.34
CA LEU A 269 0.11 3.10 6.25
C LEU A 269 -0.66 4.28 5.66
N SER A 270 -1.66 3.99 4.83
CA SER A 270 -2.67 4.97 4.45
C SER A 270 -3.29 5.61 5.69
N ALA A 271 -3.73 6.86 5.51
CA ALA A 271 -4.16 7.67 6.63
C ALA A 271 -5.54 7.24 7.18
N LEU A 272 -6.42 6.70 6.32
CA LEU A 272 -7.77 6.33 6.74
C LEU A 272 -8.23 4.97 6.23
N ASP A 273 -8.06 4.66 4.95
CA ASP A 273 -8.77 3.53 4.37
C ASP A 273 -8.00 2.20 4.50
N HIS A 274 -8.80 1.16 4.72
CA HIS A 274 -8.36 -0.21 4.51
C HIS A 274 -8.48 -0.55 3.03
N HIS A 275 -7.62 -1.45 2.55
CA HIS A 275 -7.59 -1.77 1.12
C HIS A 275 -7.83 -3.25 0.88
N PRO A 276 -9.01 -3.66 0.38
CA PRO A 276 -9.23 -5.01 -0.12
C PRO A 276 -8.52 -5.17 -1.46
N ILE A 277 -7.37 -5.84 -1.51
CA ILE A 277 -6.62 -6.07 -2.74
C ILE A 277 -7.05 -7.39 -3.37
N HIS A 278 -7.56 -7.32 -4.60
CA HIS A 278 -8.05 -8.46 -5.38
C HIS A 278 -7.08 -8.80 -6.51
N LEU A 279 -6.79 -10.10 -6.69
CA LEU A 279 -5.99 -10.64 -7.79
C LEU A 279 -6.86 -11.51 -8.70
N HIS A 280 -6.91 -11.18 -9.98
CA HIS A 280 -7.62 -11.96 -10.99
C HIS A 280 -6.86 -13.23 -11.34
N GLY A 281 -7.57 -14.25 -11.84
CA GLY A 281 -6.97 -15.48 -12.36
C GLY A 281 -6.41 -16.45 -11.31
N TYR A 282 -6.29 -16.03 -10.06
CA TYR A 282 -5.65 -16.83 -9.01
C TYR A 282 -6.48 -16.87 -7.73
N GLN A 283 -6.44 -18.03 -7.08
CA GLN A 283 -6.64 -18.14 -5.64
C GLN A 283 -5.25 -18.16 -4.99
N PHE A 284 -5.09 -17.43 -3.89
CA PHE A 284 -3.84 -17.35 -3.14
C PHE A 284 -4.07 -17.73 -1.68
N ARG A 285 -3.00 -18.06 -0.97
CA ARG A 285 -3.04 -18.25 0.48
C ARG A 285 -2.62 -16.99 1.21
N ILE A 286 -3.28 -16.68 2.32
CA ILE A 286 -2.76 -15.71 3.29
C ILE A 286 -1.61 -16.38 4.06
N ALA A 287 -0.38 -16.00 3.73
CA ALA A 287 0.83 -16.68 4.19
C ALA A 287 1.48 -16.01 5.41
N ALA A 288 1.28 -14.70 5.58
CA ALA A 288 1.79 -13.96 6.74
C ALA A 288 0.91 -12.75 7.07
N THR A 289 0.99 -12.31 8.33
CA THR A 289 0.49 -11.01 8.78
C THR A 289 1.65 -10.15 9.29
N ASP A 290 1.35 -8.98 9.84
CA ASP A 290 2.25 -8.13 10.63
C ASP A 290 2.88 -8.85 11.86
N GLY A 291 2.35 -10.00 12.25
CA GLY A 291 2.92 -10.89 13.27
C GLY A 291 3.94 -11.91 12.74
N GLY A 292 4.20 -11.93 11.44
CA GLY A 292 5.09 -12.89 10.78
C GLY A 292 4.35 -14.02 10.05
N ARG A 293 5.09 -15.06 9.66
CA ARG A 293 4.56 -16.18 8.85
C ARG A 293 3.52 -16.98 9.63
N ILE A 294 2.37 -17.22 9.00
CA ILE A 294 1.35 -18.12 9.51
C ILE A 294 1.81 -19.56 9.22
N ALA A 295 1.72 -20.43 10.23
CA ALA A 295 2.02 -21.85 10.06
C ALA A 295 1.16 -22.44 8.93
N GLU A 296 1.71 -23.33 8.11
CA GLU A 296 1.06 -23.78 6.86
C GLU A 296 -0.38 -24.29 7.06
N GLN A 297 -0.65 -24.92 8.20
CA GLN A 297 -1.96 -25.48 8.54
C GLN A 297 -3.00 -24.41 8.89
N GLY A 298 -2.54 -23.21 9.26
CA GLY A 298 -3.37 -22.05 9.56
C GLY A 298 -3.50 -21.08 8.38
N GLN A 299 -2.84 -21.34 7.25
CA GLN A 299 -3.02 -20.54 6.05
C GLN A 299 -4.34 -20.92 5.37
N TRP A 300 -5.08 -19.94 4.86
CA TRP A 300 -6.37 -20.16 4.20
C TRP A 300 -6.37 -19.53 2.79
N PRO A 301 -7.19 -20.06 1.87
CA PRO A 301 -7.30 -19.53 0.51
C PRO A 301 -8.20 -18.29 0.46
N GLU A 302 -7.85 -17.34 -0.40
CA GLU A 302 -8.60 -16.12 -0.71
C GLU A 302 -8.39 -15.72 -2.18
N THR A 303 -9.23 -14.81 -2.67
CA THR A 303 -9.02 -14.08 -3.93
C THR A 303 -8.89 -12.57 -3.70
N THR A 304 -9.30 -12.10 -2.52
CA THR A 304 -9.21 -10.70 -2.10
C THR A 304 -8.74 -10.65 -0.66
N VAL A 305 -7.72 -9.84 -0.38
CA VAL A 305 -7.16 -9.67 0.97
C VAL A 305 -7.37 -8.25 1.45
N VAL A 306 -8.06 -8.08 2.58
CA VAL A 306 -8.11 -6.78 3.26
C VAL A 306 -6.77 -6.51 3.93
N VAL A 307 -6.18 -5.36 3.63
CA VAL A 307 -4.98 -4.83 4.28
C VAL A 307 -5.39 -3.65 5.17
N PRO A 308 -5.54 -3.87 6.49
CA PRO A 308 -5.89 -2.79 7.42
C PRO A 308 -4.80 -1.73 7.51
N VAL A 309 -5.18 -0.52 7.90
CA VAL A 309 -4.22 0.56 8.21
C VAL A 309 -3.33 0.10 9.37
N GLY A 310 -2.02 0.26 9.21
CA GLY A 310 -1.02 -0.18 10.19
C GLY A 310 -0.68 -1.67 10.11
N SER A 311 -1.20 -2.41 9.12
CA SER A 311 -0.93 -3.84 8.98
C SER A 311 -0.22 -4.19 7.68
N THR A 312 0.39 -5.37 7.68
CA THR A 312 0.91 -6.04 6.49
C THR A 312 0.19 -7.36 6.23
N ARG A 313 0.16 -7.78 4.96
CA ARG A 313 -0.35 -9.09 4.52
C ARG A 313 0.56 -9.63 3.42
N ASP A 314 1.01 -10.86 3.57
CA ASP A 314 1.72 -11.56 2.50
C ASP A 314 0.79 -12.61 1.90
N ILE A 315 0.59 -12.54 0.58
CA ILE A 315 -0.15 -13.55 -0.17
C ILE A 315 0.81 -14.40 -1.00
N GLU A 316 0.54 -15.71 -1.08
CA GLU A 316 1.35 -16.66 -1.85
C GLU A 316 0.49 -17.48 -2.81
N PHE A 317 0.97 -17.66 -4.03
CA PHE A 317 0.35 -18.51 -5.05
C PHE A 317 1.42 -19.07 -6.00
N VAL A 318 1.04 -20.04 -6.84
CA VAL A 318 1.88 -20.51 -7.95
C VAL A 318 1.37 -19.84 -9.22
N ALA A 319 2.24 -19.18 -9.97
CA ALA A 319 1.90 -18.50 -11.22
C ALA A 319 1.73 -19.52 -12.37
N ASP A 320 0.70 -20.35 -12.29
CA ASP A 320 0.40 -21.43 -13.25
C ASP A 320 -0.65 -21.07 -14.31
N GLN A 321 -1.24 -19.88 -14.26
CA GLN A 321 -2.16 -19.33 -15.26
C GLN A 321 -1.44 -18.26 -16.12
N PRO A 322 -0.98 -18.59 -17.33
CA PRO A 322 -0.38 -17.60 -18.22
C PRO A 322 -1.43 -16.57 -18.64
N GLY A 323 -1.04 -15.29 -18.65
CA GLY A 323 -2.00 -14.22 -18.89
C GLY A 323 -1.57 -12.86 -18.36
N ASP A 324 -2.42 -11.88 -18.62
CA ASP A 324 -2.40 -10.56 -18.00
C ASP A 324 -3.56 -10.46 -17.01
N TRP A 325 -3.22 -10.47 -15.72
CA TRP A 325 -4.20 -10.56 -14.64
C TRP A 325 -4.19 -9.28 -13.83
N ALA A 326 -5.34 -8.63 -13.69
CA ALA A 326 -5.45 -7.42 -12.89
C ALA A 326 -5.19 -7.69 -11.40
N LEU A 327 -4.42 -6.81 -10.78
CA LEU A 327 -4.27 -6.69 -9.33
C LEU A 327 -4.73 -5.29 -8.95
N HIS A 328 -5.79 -5.17 -8.14
CA HIS A 328 -6.34 -3.86 -7.82
C HIS A 328 -7.03 -3.80 -6.45
N CYS A 329 -7.22 -2.60 -5.92
CA CYS A 329 -8.09 -2.40 -4.77
C CYS A 329 -9.57 -2.61 -5.18
N HIS A 330 -10.36 -3.25 -4.33
CA HIS A 330 -11.76 -3.58 -4.61
C HIS A 330 -12.76 -2.62 -3.94
N MET A 331 -12.28 -1.47 -3.45
CA MET A 331 -13.14 -0.32 -3.20
C MET A 331 -13.26 0.47 -4.50
N THR A 332 -14.48 0.63 -5.04
CA THR A 332 -14.72 1.20 -6.37
C THR A 332 -14.10 2.59 -6.57
N HIS A 333 -14.09 3.41 -5.51
CA HIS A 333 -13.46 4.72 -5.51
C HIS A 333 -11.92 4.65 -5.65
N HIS A 334 -11.30 3.58 -5.15
CA HIS A 334 -9.84 3.44 -5.08
C HIS A 334 -9.22 3.03 -6.41
N THR A 335 -10.06 2.60 -7.35
CA THR A 335 -9.71 2.31 -8.75
C THR A 335 -10.03 3.47 -9.67
N MET A 336 -10.14 4.67 -9.11
CA MET A 336 -10.25 5.92 -9.85
C MET A 336 -9.08 6.83 -9.47
N ASN A 337 -8.68 7.70 -10.39
CA ASN A 337 -7.72 8.77 -10.15
C ASN A 337 -8.44 9.97 -9.50
N GLN A 338 -7.93 11.19 -9.69
CA GLN A 338 -8.37 12.46 -9.05
C GLN A 338 -9.87 12.80 -9.17
N MET A 339 -10.73 12.01 -8.52
CA MET A 339 -12.18 12.21 -8.43
C MET A 339 -12.46 13.31 -7.42
N GLY A 340 -13.31 14.26 -7.77
CA GLY A 340 -13.88 15.19 -6.79
C GLY A 340 -15.19 14.64 -6.23
N HIS A 341 -15.37 14.63 -4.92
CA HIS A 341 -16.58 14.12 -4.26
C HIS A 341 -17.79 15.06 -4.32
N ARG A 342 -17.66 16.21 -4.99
CA ARG A 342 -18.69 17.28 -5.02
C ARG A 342 -19.41 17.42 -6.36
N VAL A 343 -19.20 16.50 -7.31
CA VAL A 343 -19.88 16.52 -8.61
C VAL A 343 -21.15 15.66 -8.53
N PRO A 344 -22.33 16.19 -8.91
CA PRO A 344 -23.57 15.42 -8.87
C PRO A 344 -23.55 14.27 -9.89
N ILE A 345 -24.18 13.15 -9.53
CA ILE A 345 -24.39 12.01 -10.44
C ILE A 345 -25.42 12.41 -11.50
N MET A 346 -25.03 12.34 -12.77
CA MET A 346 -25.88 12.70 -13.91
C MET A 346 -26.55 11.49 -14.58
N LEU A 347 -26.39 10.29 -14.03
CA LEU A 347 -26.90 9.04 -14.60
C LEU A 347 -28.41 9.10 -14.87
N GLY A 348 -28.81 8.90 -16.11
CA GLY A 348 -30.20 8.95 -16.57
C GLY A 348 -30.77 10.36 -16.76
N VAL A 349 -29.98 11.41 -16.51
CA VAL A 349 -30.41 12.80 -16.78
C VAL A 349 -30.24 13.08 -18.27
N ASN A 350 -31.34 13.51 -18.92
CA ASN A 350 -31.26 14.02 -20.28
C ASN A 350 -30.63 15.42 -20.25
N THR A 351 -29.41 15.53 -20.77
CA THR A 351 -28.66 16.78 -20.84
C THR A 351 -28.52 17.33 -22.25
N ASP A 352 -29.17 16.75 -23.26
CA ASP A 352 -28.98 17.11 -24.68
C ASP A 352 -29.20 18.62 -24.92
N ASP A 353 -30.30 19.17 -24.39
CA ASP A 353 -30.65 20.59 -24.52
C ASP A 353 -29.70 21.50 -23.73
N LEU A 354 -29.20 21.02 -22.59
CA LEU A 354 -28.26 21.76 -21.75
C LEU A 354 -26.89 21.80 -22.42
N ASP A 355 -26.37 20.65 -22.85
CA ASP A 355 -25.10 20.51 -23.56
C ASP A 355 -25.11 21.34 -24.85
N ALA A 356 -26.21 21.31 -25.62
CA ALA A 356 -26.34 22.11 -26.83
C ALA A 356 -26.26 23.62 -26.55
N LYS A 357 -26.83 24.11 -25.45
CA LYS A 357 -26.74 25.53 -25.04
C LYS A 357 -25.36 25.89 -24.50
N VAL A 358 -24.76 25.02 -23.68
CA VAL A 358 -23.44 25.29 -23.08
C VAL A 358 -22.33 25.21 -24.15
N ARG A 359 -22.44 24.31 -25.13
CA ARG A 359 -21.52 24.22 -26.28
C ARG A 359 -21.45 25.49 -27.14
N GLN A 360 -22.48 26.33 -27.10
CA GLN A 360 -22.44 27.64 -27.77
C GLN A 360 -21.44 28.60 -27.11
N LEU A 361 -21.14 28.41 -25.83
CA LEU A 361 -20.18 29.21 -25.06
C LEU A 361 -18.84 28.49 -24.85
N LEU A 362 -18.89 27.16 -24.68
CA LEU A 362 -17.76 26.28 -24.43
C LEU A 362 -17.85 25.08 -25.37
N PRO A 363 -17.31 25.16 -26.60
CA PRO A 363 -17.50 24.16 -27.66
C PRO A 363 -17.16 22.72 -27.24
N ASP A 364 -16.21 22.56 -26.31
CA ASP A 364 -15.74 21.26 -25.82
C ASP A 364 -16.51 20.76 -24.58
N TYR A 365 -17.60 21.43 -24.17
CA TYR A 365 -18.40 21.00 -23.02
C TYR A 365 -19.23 19.75 -23.33
N MET A 366 -19.25 18.83 -22.37
CA MET A 366 -20.13 17.67 -22.37
C MET A 366 -20.52 17.30 -20.95
N THR A 367 -21.77 16.91 -20.74
CA THR A 367 -22.19 16.33 -19.46
C THR A 367 -21.56 14.96 -19.29
N MET A 368 -21.01 14.73 -18.11
CA MET A 368 -20.26 13.53 -17.75
C MET A 368 -21.18 12.54 -17.04
N GLY A 369 -21.16 11.27 -17.45
CA GLY A 369 -21.79 10.19 -16.68
C GLY A 369 -23.30 10.02 -16.84
N SER A 370 -23.92 10.57 -17.90
CA SER A 370 -25.37 10.44 -18.14
C SER A 370 -25.82 9.03 -18.53
N THR A 371 -24.94 8.24 -19.17
CA THR A 371 -25.14 6.83 -19.57
C THR A 371 -24.22 5.87 -18.82
N GLY A 372 -23.34 6.40 -17.95
CA GLY A 372 -22.31 5.65 -17.20
C GLY A 372 -20.95 6.35 -17.24
N MET A 373 -20.02 5.96 -16.35
CA MET A 373 -18.69 6.59 -16.27
C MET A 373 -17.65 6.01 -17.24
N GLY A 374 -17.96 4.90 -17.93
CA GLY A 374 -17.04 4.26 -18.89
C GLY A 374 -16.78 5.10 -20.15
N GLU A 375 -17.71 5.96 -20.55
CA GLU A 375 -17.50 6.89 -21.67
C GLU A 375 -16.29 7.81 -21.44
N MET A 376 -15.94 8.08 -20.18
CA MET A 376 -14.83 8.94 -19.82
C MET A 376 -13.47 8.45 -20.29
N ALA A 377 -13.29 7.15 -20.37
CA ALA A 377 -12.05 6.57 -20.86
C ALA A 377 -11.88 6.76 -22.38
N GLN A 378 -12.97 7.03 -23.09
CA GLN A 378 -12.99 7.23 -24.55
C GLN A 378 -12.91 8.72 -24.93
N MET A 379 -13.38 9.61 -24.06
CA MET A 379 -13.61 11.03 -24.40
C MET A 379 -12.38 11.93 -24.47
N GLY A 380 -11.17 11.48 -24.11
CA GLY A 380 -9.93 12.24 -24.36
C GLY A 380 -9.93 13.71 -23.88
N MET A 381 -10.63 14.02 -22.78
CA MET A 381 -10.83 15.39 -22.33
C MET A 381 -9.51 16.07 -21.89
N ALA A 382 -9.42 17.38 -22.13
CA ALA A 382 -8.30 18.18 -21.64
C ALA A 382 -8.27 18.16 -20.10
N VAL A 383 -7.23 17.55 -19.54
CA VAL A 383 -6.98 17.56 -18.10
C VAL A 383 -6.20 18.81 -17.69
N PRO A 384 -6.48 19.41 -16.52
CA PRO A 384 -5.67 20.50 -16.00
C PRO A 384 -4.19 20.10 -15.92
N ARG A 385 -3.29 21.08 -16.00
CA ARG A 385 -1.85 20.84 -15.84
C ARG A 385 -1.58 20.03 -14.56
N ASN A 386 -0.64 19.08 -14.62
CA ASN A 386 -0.29 18.24 -13.46
C ASN A 386 -1.50 17.49 -12.88
N SER A 387 -2.33 16.94 -13.76
CA SER A 387 -3.48 16.10 -13.41
C SER A 387 -3.57 14.93 -14.38
N ILE A 388 -4.30 13.89 -14.00
CA ILE A 388 -4.57 12.72 -14.85
C ILE A 388 -6.07 12.47 -15.00
N PRO A 389 -6.51 11.83 -16.10
CA PRO A 389 -7.89 11.43 -16.27
C PRO A 389 -8.37 10.52 -15.14
N MET A 390 -9.66 10.60 -14.80
CA MET A 390 -10.26 9.87 -13.67
C MET A 390 -10.17 8.34 -13.80
N VAL A 391 -10.17 7.84 -15.02
CA VAL A 391 -9.91 6.44 -15.36
C VAL A 391 -8.94 6.43 -16.54
N GLY A 392 -8.19 5.36 -16.72
CA GLY A 392 -7.56 5.15 -18.01
C GLY A 392 -6.22 4.43 -17.98
N GLY A 393 -6.06 3.65 -19.03
CA GLY A 393 -4.84 3.09 -19.61
C GLY A 393 -5.24 2.50 -20.95
N LYS A 394 -4.28 2.22 -21.84
CA LYS A 394 -4.59 1.51 -23.09
C LYS A 394 -4.31 0.03 -22.90
N GLY A 395 -5.33 -0.81 -23.08
CA GLY A 395 -5.21 -2.26 -23.17
C GLY A 395 -5.28 -2.75 -24.61
N PRO A 396 -5.12 -4.07 -24.84
CA PRO A 396 -5.15 -4.67 -26.17
C PRO A 396 -6.54 -4.62 -26.83
N PHE A 397 -7.61 -4.44 -26.04
CA PHE A 397 -9.00 -4.40 -26.52
C PHE A 397 -9.65 -3.02 -26.42
N GLY A 398 -8.88 -1.96 -26.13
CA GLY A 398 -9.40 -0.60 -25.94
C GLY A 398 -8.97 0.00 -24.61
N PRO A 399 -9.65 1.06 -24.14
CA PRO A 399 -9.34 1.67 -22.85
C PRO A 399 -9.61 0.70 -21.69
N ILE A 400 -8.75 0.78 -20.67
CA ILE A 400 -8.97 0.17 -19.36
C ILE A 400 -9.61 1.23 -18.48
N ASP A 401 -10.87 1.03 -18.10
CA ASP A 401 -11.69 1.99 -17.34
C ASP A 401 -11.39 1.96 -15.84
N MET A 402 -10.13 1.76 -15.48
CA MET A 402 -9.62 1.78 -14.11
C MET A 402 -8.45 2.75 -14.02
N GLY A 403 -8.27 3.34 -12.85
CA GLY A 403 -7.13 4.15 -12.43
C GLY A 403 -6.71 3.75 -11.03
N GLY A 404 -6.08 4.65 -10.29
CA GLY A 404 -5.83 4.47 -8.87
C GLY A 404 -4.89 3.30 -8.58
N MET A 405 -5.30 2.51 -7.59
CA MET A 405 -4.65 1.27 -7.14
C MET A 405 -4.94 0.12 -8.09
N PHE A 406 -4.28 0.11 -9.24
CA PHE A 406 -4.35 -0.94 -10.24
C PHE A 406 -2.96 -1.23 -10.81
N THR A 407 -2.66 -2.51 -11.05
CA THR A 407 -1.53 -2.96 -11.87
C THR A 407 -1.87 -4.32 -12.49
N VAL A 408 -0.97 -4.85 -13.30
CA VAL A 408 -1.14 -6.13 -14.00
C VAL A 408 -0.05 -7.09 -13.55
N LEU A 409 -0.45 -8.26 -13.06
CA LEU A 409 0.39 -9.44 -12.98
C LEU A 409 0.49 -10.07 -14.38
N LYS A 410 1.69 -10.03 -14.96
CA LYS A 410 2.01 -10.61 -16.26
C LYS A 410 2.74 -11.94 -16.04
N VAL A 411 2.08 -13.04 -16.39
CA VAL A 411 2.65 -14.39 -16.31
C VAL A 411 2.96 -14.86 -17.72
N ARG A 412 4.21 -15.26 -17.95
CA ARG A 412 4.70 -15.70 -19.26
C ARG A 412 5.54 -16.95 -19.16
N ASP A 413 5.41 -17.81 -20.16
CA ASP A 413 6.37 -18.88 -20.39
C ASP A 413 7.59 -18.36 -21.16
N GLY A 414 8.75 -18.98 -20.98
CA GLY A 414 9.94 -18.77 -21.81
C GLY A 414 10.64 -17.41 -21.70
N ILE A 415 10.20 -16.48 -20.84
CA ILE A 415 10.87 -15.17 -20.71
C ILE A 415 12.29 -15.30 -20.14
N THR A 416 13.23 -14.56 -20.71
CA THR A 416 14.65 -14.55 -20.30
C THR A 416 14.98 -13.37 -19.38
N SER A 417 14.20 -12.30 -19.41
CA SER A 417 14.25 -11.18 -18.46
C SER A 417 12.89 -10.98 -17.78
N PHE A 418 12.85 -10.07 -16.78
CA PHE A 418 11.63 -9.68 -16.08
C PHE A 418 11.18 -8.25 -16.46
N ASP A 419 11.65 -7.74 -17.60
CA ASP A 419 11.12 -6.52 -18.19
C ASP A 419 9.67 -6.75 -18.64
N ASP A 420 8.91 -5.68 -18.88
CA ASP A 420 7.52 -5.80 -19.35
C ASP A 420 7.48 -6.58 -20.69
N PRO A 421 6.88 -7.78 -20.72
CA PRO A 421 6.82 -8.62 -21.93
C PRO A 421 5.76 -8.15 -22.94
N GLY A 422 5.08 -7.03 -22.70
CA GLY A 422 3.96 -6.57 -23.51
C GLY A 422 2.65 -7.26 -23.17
N TRP A 423 1.63 -7.12 -24.03
CA TRP A 423 0.31 -7.72 -23.82
C TRP A 423 0.30 -9.22 -24.06
N TYR A 424 -0.55 -9.93 -23.33
CA TYR A 424 -0.68 -11.39 -23.50
C TYR A 424 -1.35 -11.72 -24.84
N GLU A 425 -0.77 -12.66 -25.58
CA GLU A 425 -1.38 -13.21 -26.79
C GLU A 425 -2.39 -14.29 -26.40
N HIS A 426 -3.68 -13.95 -26.50
CA HIS A 426 -4.75 -14.86 -26.14
C HIS A 426 -4.86 -16.02 -27.15
N PRO A 427 -4.94 -17.28 -26.69
CA PRO A 427 -5.24 -18.40 -27.56
C PRO A 427 -6.55 -18.23 -28.34
N VAL A 428 -6.62 -18.85 -29.52
CA VAL A 428 -7.83 -18.81 -30.36
C VAL A 428 -9.02 -19.40 -29.58
N GLY A 429 -10.14 -18.68 -29.57
CA GLY A 429 -11.36 -19.10 -28.89
C GLY A 429 -11.40 -18.84 -27.39
N THR A 430 -10.39 -18.20 -26.79
CA THR A 430 -10.36 -17.87 -25.36
C THR A 430 -10.62 -16.40 -25.06
N VAL A 431 -11.13 -15.66 -26.05
CA VAL A 431 -11.53 -14.24 -25.91
C VAL A 431 -13.04 -14.16 -26.04
N ALA A 432 -13.68 -13.46 -25.12
CA ALA A 432 -15.11 -13.19 -25.23
C ALA A 432 -15.37 -12.25 -26.41
N GLU A 433 -16.26 -12.65 -27.30
CA GLU A 433 -16.63 -11.91 -28.50
C GLU A 433 -18.15 -11.65 -28.55
N LEU A 434 -18.59 -10.86 -29.53
CA LEU A 434 -20.02 -10.66 -29.75
C LEU A 434 -20.66 -11.99 -30.15
N ALA A 435 -21.66 -12.43 -29.39
CA ALA A 435 -22.41 -13.65 -29.69
C ALA A 435 -23.11 -13.54 -31.04
N LYS A 436 -23.01 -14.60 -31.86
CA LYS A 436 -23.63 -14.60 -33.18
C LYS A 436 -25.13 -14.81 -33.09
N ALA A 437 -25.88 -14.25 -34.04
CA ALA A 437 -27.35 -14.30 -34.00
C ALA A 437 -27.92 -15.73 -34.12
N ASP A 438 -27.22 -16.63 -34.79
CA ASP A 438 -27.55 -18.06 -34.85
C ASP A 438 -27.24 -18.79 -33.54
N GLU A 439 -26.11 -18.50 -32.88
CA GLU A 439 -25.79 -19.02 -31.53
C GLU A 439 -26.87 -18.60 -30.52
N LEU A 440 -27.20 -17.30 -30.48
CA LEU A 440 -28.27 -16.78 -29.61
C LEU A 440 -29.63 -17.45 -29.88
N ARG A 441 -29.96 -17.69 -31.16
CA ARG A 441 -31.20 -18.40 -31.53
C ARG A 441 -31.18 -19.88 -31.13
N ALA A 442 -30.06 -20.56 -31.31
CA ALA A 442 -29.88 -21.95 -30.92
C ALA A 442 -30.04 -22.13 -29.41
N ASP A 443 -29.56 -21.17 -28.62
CA ASP A 443 -29.67 -21.15 -27.16
C ASP A 443 -31.01 -20.56 -26.66
N GLY A 444 -31.92 -20.20 -27.56
CA GLY A 444 -33.25 -19.66 -27.20
C GLY A 444 -33.25 -18.23 -26.64
N ILE A 445 -32.14 -17.51 -26.77
CA ILE A 445 -31.98 -16.13 -26.30
C ILE A 445 -32.61 -15.16 -27.31
N ARG A 446 -33.62 -14.41 -26.85
CA ARG A 446 -34.27 -13.35 -27.64
C ARG A 446 -33.71 -11.99 -27.24
N VAL A 447 -32.87 -11.41 -28.10
CA VAL A 447 -32.41 -10.03 -27.93
C VAL A 447 -33.43 -9.08 -28.57
N PRO A 448 -33.95 -8.06 -27.86
CA PRO A 448 -34.79 -7.04 -28.46
C PRO A 448 -34.02 -6.38 -29.60
N THR A 449 -34.57 -6.38 -30.81
CA THR A 449 -34.04 -5.55 -31.89
C THR A 449 -34.12 -4.10 -31.43
N SER A 450 -32.96 -3.46 -31.28
CA SER A 450 -32.83 -2.02 -31.00
C SER A 450 -33.83 -1.25 -31.85
N THR A 451 -34.84 -0.65 -31.23
CA THR A 451 -35.66 0.36 -31.87
C THR A 451 -34.73 1.53 -32.16
N THR A 452 -34.31 1.65 -33.41
CA THR A 452 -33.70 2.86 -33.93
C THR A 452 -34.69 3.97 -33.65
N ARG A 453 -34.39 4.85 -32.69
CA ARG A 453 -35.18 6.05 -32.41
C ARG A 453 -34.94 6.97 -33.61
N THR A 454 -35.65 6.73 -34.71
CA THR A 454 -35.74 7.68 -35.82
C THR A 454 -36.25 8.98 -35.23
N GLY A 455 -35.40 10.01 -35.24
CA GLY A 455 -35.77 11.36 -34.86
C GLY A 455 -36.98 11.80 -35.69
N GLY A 456 -38.16 11.72 -35.09
CA GLY A 456 -39.36 12.34 -35.61
C GLY A 456 -39.36 13.78 -35.17
N THR A 457 -39.08 14.68 -36.11
CA THR A 457 -39.48 16.08 -36.03
C THR A 457 -41.00 16.16 -35.83
N ARG A 458 -41.43 16.75 -34.73
CA ARG A 458 -42.68 17.51 -34.62
C ARG A 458 -42.50 18.68 -33.68
#